data_AF-A0A3D6C3Q2-F1
#
_entry.id   AF-A0A3D6C3Q2-F1
#
_cell.length_a   1.000
_cell.length_b   1.000
_cell.length_c   1.000
_cell.angle_alpha   90.00
_cell.angle_beta   90.00
_cell.angle_gamma   90.00
#
_symmetry.space_group_name_H-M   'P 1'
#
loop_
_entity.id
_entity.type
_entity.pdbx_description
1 polymer ?
#
loop_
_entity_poly.entity_id
_entity_poly.type
_entity_poly.pdbx_seq_one_letter_code
_entity_poly.pdbx_strand_id
1 'polypeptide(L)'
;MKKRYNRPGRRPSRKKTNGKSDRRPNITPGVDKGLQKIFSQIGVPEKKTFKPDPFQLEALEAIKKADCLVTAPTGAGKTWIAEQAAKEVMDEGGKVWYATPLKALTNSIHAGFSKIFGPEKVGILTGDIKENTDAQIIIGTTEILRNQLYDAMYTGENMACDLI
;
A
#
# COMPACT_ATOMS: atom_id res chain seq x y z
N MET A 1 -48.76 26.08 57.91
CA MET A 1 -47.38 26.15 58.43
C MET A 1 -46.40 25.70 57.35
N LYS A 2 -45.60 26.62 56.80
CA LYS A 2 -44.60 26.35 55.75
C LYS A 2 -43.28 25.89 56.40
N LYS A 3 -42.88 24.62 56.26
CA LYS A 3 -41.51 24.18 56.60
C LYS A 3 -40.62 24.26 55.35
N ARG A 4 -39.83 25.35 55.30
CA ARG A 4 -38.70 25.54 54.40
C ARG A 4 -37.58 24.59 54.81
N TYR A 5 -37.18 23.65 53.96
CA TYR A 5 -35.92 22.92 54.13
C TYR A 5 -34.80 23.71 53.45
N ASN A 6 -33.91 24.26 54.29
CA ASN A 6 -32.66 24.90 53.90
C ASN A 6 -31.70 23.84 53.34
N ARG A 7 -31.27 23.97 52.09
CA ARG A 7 -30.12 23.22 51.55
C ARG A 7 -28.83 23.94 51.97
N PRO A 8 -27.91 23.32 52.73
CA PRO A 8 -26.58 23.89 52.92
C PRO A 8 -25.78 23.77 51.62
N GLY A 9 -25.20 24.88 51.19
CA GLY A 9 -24.47 25.04 49.95
C GLY A 9 -23.01 24.56 49.96
N ARG A 10 -22.41 24.72 48.78
CA ARG A 10 -20.99 24.60 48.39
C ARG A 10 -20.39 23.19 48.39
N ARG A 11 -20.41 22.56 47.21
CA ARG A 11 -19.35 21.61 46.82
C ARG A 11 -18.02 22.37 46.79
N PRO A 12 -16.94 21.88 47.42
CA PRO A 12 -15.63 22.50 47.30
C PRO A 12 -15.15 22.43 45.85
N SER A 13 -14.66 23.55 45.32
CA SER A 13 -14.05 23.62 44.00
C SER A 13 -12.83 22.70 43.98
N ARG A 14 -12.85 21.68 43.10
CA ARG A 14 -11.71 20.80 42.84
C ARG A 14 -10.52 21.68 42.44
N LYS A 15 -9.48 21.76 43.28
CA LYS A 15 -8.21 22.42 42.93
C LYS A 15 -7.76 21.85 41.59
N LYS A 16 -7.56 22.70 40.58
CA LYS A 16 -6.82 22.34 39.37
C LYS A 16 -5.42 21.96 39.81
N THR A 17 -5.16 20.66 39.95
CA THR A 17 -3.81 20.15 39.96
C THR A 17 -3.21 20.52 38.61
N ASN A 18 -2.20 21.39 38.61
CA ASN A 18 -1.38 21.65 37.43
C ASN A 18 -0.94 20.29 36.89
N GLY A 19 -1.56 19.87 35.78
CA GLY A 19 -1.11 18.72 35.04
C GLY A 19 0.33 19.02 34.64
N LYS A 20 1.27 18.22 35.14
CA LYS A 20 2.62 18.19 34.57
C LYS A 20 2.41 17.99 33.07
N SER A 21 2.73 19.01 32.28
CA SER A 21 2.77 18.93 30.82
C SER A 21 3.40 17.60 30.47
N ASP A 22 2.73 16.80 29.65
CA ASP A 22 3.22 15.55 29.08
C ASP A 22 4.56 15.86 28.38
N ARG A 23 5.68 15.81 29.10
CA ARG A 23 7.03 16.07 28.58
C ARG A 23 7.44 14.82 27.81
N ARG A 24 6.79 14.61 26.67
CA ARG A 24 7.30 13.68 25.67
C ARG A 24 8.66 14.26 25.24
N PRO A 25 9.77 13.54 25.44
CA PRO A 25 11.05 14.01 24.92
C PRO A 25 10.89 14.23 23.42
N ASN A 26 11.31 15.39 22.95
CA ASN A 26 11.30 15.71 21.53
C ASN A 26 12.43 14.91 20.87
N ILE A 27 12.11 13.67 20.48
CA ILE A 27 13.06 12.78 19.80
C ILE A 27 13.21 13.33 18.37
N THR A 28 14.33 13.99 18.10
CA THR A 28 14.71 14.35 16.74
C THR A 28 15.35 13.13 16.07
N PRO A 29 14.85 12.68 14.89
CA PRO A 29 15.52 11.65 14.13
C PRO A 29 16.94 12.12 13.78
N GLY A 30 17.95 11.38 14.21
CA GLY A 30 19.34 11.75 13.99
C GLY A 30 20.25 10.56 14.18
N VAL A 31 21.32 10.50 13.39
CA VAL A 31 22.36 9.51 13.57
C VAL A 31 23.20 9.87 14.80
N ASP A 32 23.65 8.85 15.55
CA ASP A 32 24.69 9.03 16.54
C ASP A 32 25.92 9.69 15.89
N LYS A 33 26.41 10.78 16.50
CA LYS A 33 27.55 11.54 15.97
C LYS A 33 28.79 10.66 15.79
N GLY A 34 28.98 9.62 16.60
CA GLY A 34 30.08 8.66 16.49
C GLY A 34 29.99 7.77 15.24
N LEU A 35 28.78 7.54 14.72
CA LEU A 35 28.55 6.72 13.54
C LEU A 35 28.66 7.50 12.22
N GLN A 36 28.67 8.84 12.25
CA GLN A 36 28.77 9.66 11.03
C GLN A 36 29.99 9.31 10.19
N LYS A 37 31.15 9.08 10.82
CA LYS A 37 32.40 8.70 10.14
C LYS A 37 32.33 7.31 9.49
N ILE A 38 31.54 6.41 10.06
CA ILE A 38 31.32 5.06 9.50
C ILE A 38 30.35 5.18 8.31
N PHE A 39 29.26 5.92 8.46
CA PHE A 39 28.28 6.10 7.39
C PHE A 39 28.83 6.87 6.20
N SER A 40 29.75 7.81 6.41
CA SER A 40 30.44 8.48 5.29
C SER A 40 31.31 7.53 4.46
N GLN A 41 31.71 6.37 5.02
CA GLN A 41 32.43 5.33 4.27
C GLN A 41 31.48 4.43 3.48
N ILE A 42 30.20 4.37 3.86
CA ILE A 42 29.16 3.65 3.13
C ILE A 42 28.68 4.57 2.00
N GLY A 43 29.38 4.51 0.87
CA GLY A 43 29.00 5.25 -0.34
C GLY A 43 27.69 4.76 -0.94
N VAL A 44 27.00 5.65 -1.65
CA VAL A 44 25.90 5.25 -2.54
C VAL A 44 26.53 4.86 -3.88
N PRO A 45 26.29 3.65 -4.41
CA PRO A 45 26.77 3.28 -5.73
C PRO A 45 26.31 4.30 -6.77
N GLU A 46 27.14 4.58 -7.77
CA GLU A 46 26.75 5.45 -8.87
C GLU A 46 25.49 4.91 -9.55
N LYS A 47 24.57 5.83 -9.90
CA LYS A 47 23.36 5.47 -10.64
C LYS A 47 23.78 4.88 -11.99
N LYS A 48 23.57 3.58 -12.16
CA LYS A 48 23.69 2.89 -13.44
C LYS A 48 22.34 2.83 -14.13
N THR A 49 22.35 2.79 -15.46
CA THR A 49 21.17 2.48 -16.25
C THR A 49 20.66 1.10 -15.87
N PHE A 50 19.37 1.00 -15.57
CA PHE A 50 18.73 -0.28 -15.29
C PHE A 50 18.76 -1.16 -16.54
N LYS A 51 19.16 -2.42 -16.38
CA LYS A 51 19.08 -3.45 -17.41
C LYS A 51 18.33 -4.64 -16.82
N PRO A 52 17.22 -5.08 -17.45
CA PRO A 52 16.51 -6.26 -16.99
C PRO A 52 17.37 -7.52 -17.09
N ASP A 53 17.17 -8.44 -16.14
CA ASP A 53 17.76 -9.76 -16.18
C ASP A 53 17.09 -10.63 -17.26
N PRO A 54 17.79 -11.64 -17.82
CA PRO A 54 17.24 -12.49 -18.88
C PRO A 54 15.89 -13.13 -18.53
N PHE A 55 15.73 -13.63 -17.30
CA PHE A 55 14.49 -14.26 -16.86
C PHE A 55 13.30 -13.29 -16.84
N GLN A 56 13.55 -12.00 -16.63
CA GLN A 56 12.49 -10.98 -16.65
C GLN A 56 11.99 -10.74 -18.08
N LEU A 57 12.91 -10.75 -19.05
CA LEU A 57 12.56 -10.63 -20.47
C LEU A 57 11.83 -11.88 -20.98
N GLU A 58 12.31 -13.07 -20.59
CA GLU A 58 11.65 -14.34 -20.89
C GLU A 58 10.22 -14.40 -20.34
N ALA A 59 10.01 -13.89 -19.12
CA ALA A 59 8.68 -13.82 -18.52
C ALA A 59 7.73 -12.91 -19.32
N LEU A 60 8.18 -11.73 -19.77
CA LEU A 60 7.36 -10.84 -20.59
C LEU A 60 6.99 -11.47 -21.94
N GLU A 61 7.92 -12.18 -22.58
CA GLU A 61 7.63 -12.89 -23.83
C GLU A 61 6.71 -14.10 -23.63
N ALA A 62 6.72 -14.72 -22.44
CA ALA A 62 5.80 -15.78 -22.08
C ALA A 62 4.37 -15.24 -21.84
N ILE A 63 4.23 -14.13 -21.11
CA ILE A 63 2.93 -13.50 -20.78
C ILE A 63 2.13 -13.15 -22.04
N LYS A 64 2.79 -12.74 -23.12
CA LYS A 64 2.14 -12.46 -24.41
C LYS A 64 1.49 -13.67 -25.08
N LYS A 65 1.86 -14.88 -24.66
CA LYS A 65 1.44 -16.14 -25.29
C LYS A 65 0.51 -16.96 -24.40
N ALA A 66 0.74 -16.95 -23.09
CA ALA A 66 0.01 -17.75 -22.11
C ALA A 66 0.27 -17.26 -20.67
N ASP A 67 -0.42 -17.87 -19.71
CA ASP A 67 -0.18 -17.68 -18.28
C ASP A 67 1.28 -17.99 -17.90
N CYS A 68 1.88 -17.15 -17.05
CA CYS A 68 3.28 -17.24 -16.67
C CYS A 68 3.45 -17.38 -15.15
N LEU A 69 4.17 -18.42 -14.72
CA LEU A 69 4.61 -18.60 -13.33
C LEU A 69 6.09 -18.26 -13.19
N VAL A 70 6.40 -17.19 -12.45
CA VAL A 70 7.78 -16.77 -12.18
C VAL A 70 8.21 -17.17 -10.78
N THR A 71 9.27 -17.98 -10.68
CA THR A 71 9.88 -18.39 -9.41
C THR A 71 11.27 -17.78 -9.27
N ALA A 72 11.41 -16.80 -8.38
CA ALA A 72 12.70 -16.15 -8.10
C ALA A 72 12.77 -15.65 -6.64
N PRO A 73 13.96 -15.53 -6.02
CA PRO A 73 14.12 -15.02 -4.67
C PRO A 73 13.56 -13.60 -4.47
N THR A 74 13.26 -13.23 -3.22
CA THR A 74 12.92 -11.83 -2.88
C THR A 74 14.11 -10.92 -3.20
N GLY A 75 13.84 -9.75 -3.76
CA GLY A 75 14.88 -8.81 -4.21
C GLY A 75 15.36 -9.05 -5.65
N ALA A 76 14.98 -10.15 -6.31
CA ALA A 76 15.34 -10.41 -7.71
C ALA A 76 14.57 -9.55 -8.74
N GLY A 77 13.72 -8.62 -8.32
CA GLY A 77 13.00 -7.74 -9.24
C GLY A 77 11.77 -8.34 -9.92
N LYS A 78 11.09 -9.33 -9.31
CA LYS A 78 9.83 -9.89 -9.84
C LYS A 78 8.75 -8.82 -10.10
N THR A 79 8.67 -7.81 -9.24
CA THR A 79 7.69 -6.71 -9.37
C THR A 79 7.85 -5.95 -10.68
N TRP A 80 9.09 -5.83 -11.20
CA TRP A 80 9.34 -5.18 -12.48
C TRP A 80 8.63 -5.90 -13.65
N ILE A 81 8.55 -7.24 -13.61
CA ILE A 81 7.81 -8.01 -14.63
C ILE A 81 6.33 -7.62 -14.61
N ALA A 82 5.74 -7.56 -13.41
CA ALA A 82 4.34 -7.19 -13.25
C ALA A 82 4.06 -5.74 -13.66
N GLU A 83 4.97 -4.81 -13.37
CA GLU A 83 4.88 -3.41 -13.84
C GLU A 83 4.87 -3.34 -15.37
N GLN A 84 5.77 -4.07 -16.03
CA GLN A 84 5.86 -4.06 -17.49
C GLN A 84 4.66 -4.75 -18.16
N ALA A 85 4.20 -5.87 -17.62
CA ALA A 85 3.01 -6.55 -18.10
C ALA A 85 1.75 -5.69 -17.92
N ALA A 86 1.61 -5.03 -16.76
CA ALA A 86 0.50 -4.11 -16.51
C ALA A 86 0.53 -2.93 -17.47
N LYS A 87 1.72 -2.39 -17.77
CA LYS A 87 1.89 -1.31 -18.74
C LYS A 87 1.39 -1.71 -20.13
N GLU A 88 1.78 -2.89 -20.62
CA GLU A 88 1.39 -3.37 -21.95
C GLU A 88 -0.14 -3.49 -22.06
N VAL A 89 -0.79 -4.11 -21.07
CA VAL A 89 -2.26 -4.21 -21.00
C VAL A 89 -2.93 -2.84 -20.93
N MET A 90 -2.38 -1.91 -20.14
CA MET A 90 -2.92 -0.55 -20.04
C MET A 90 -2.78 0.26 -21.33
N ASP A 91 -1.68 0.10 -22.06
CA ASP A 91 -1.44 0.77 -23.33
C ASP A 91 -2.45 0.28 -24.41
N GLU A 92 -2.98 -0.94 -24.25
CA GLU A 92 -4.07 -1.51 -25.06
C GLU A 92 -5.48 -1.11 -24.56
N GLY A 93 -5.57 -0.35 -23.46
CA GLY A 93 -6.82 0.08 -22.86
C GLY A 93 -7.47 -0.94 -21.91
N GLY A 94 -6.77 -2.02 -21.59
CA GLY A 94 -7.23 -3.07 -20.68
C GLY A 94 -7.18 -2.69 -19.19
N LYS A 95 -7.61 -3.63 -18.35
CA LYS A 95 -7.63 -3.55 -16.89
C LYS A 95 -6.78 -4.63 -16.25
N VAL A 96 -6.15 -4.27 -15.13
CA VAL A 96 -5.21 -5.12 -14.40
C VAL A 96 -5.63 -5.22 -12.94
N TRP A 97 -5.63 -6.43 -12.40
CA TRP A 97 -5.71 -6.67 -10.98
C TRP A 97 -4.32 -7.03 -10.46
N TYR A 98 -3.88 -6.43 -9.36
CA TYR A 98 -2.64 -6.83 -8.69
C TYR A 98 -2.97 -7.33 -7.28
N ALA A 99 -2.92 -8.65 -7.11
CA ALA A 99 -3.24 -9.29 -5.84
C ALA A 99 -2.02 -9.38 -4.91
N THR A 100 -2.19 -8.97 -3.66
CA THR A 100 -1.18 -9.11 -2.61
C THR A 100 -1.66 -10.06 -1.52
N PRO A 101 -0.75 -10.82 -0.88
CA PRO A 101 -1.14 -11.74 0.20
C PRO A 101 -1.36 -11.02 1.54
N LEU A 102 -0.95 -9.76 1.67
CA LEU A 102 -0.99 -9.02 2.93
C LEU A 102 -1.48 -7.59 2.70
N LYS A 103 -2.44 -7.16 3.52
CA LYS A 103 -2.97 -5.80 3.48
C LYS A 103 -1.91 -4.70 3.65
N ALA A 104 -0.83 -4.94 4.41
CA ALA A 104 0.23 -3.94 4.52
C ALA A 104 0.99 -3.74 3.19
N LEU A 105 1.07 -4.78 2.35
CA LEU A 105 1.74 -4.72 1.06
C LEU A 105 0.92 -3.95 0.03
N THR A 106 -0.42 -3.97 0.10
CA THR A 106 -1.27 -3.21 -0.85
C THR A 106 -0.89 -1.73 -0.84
N ASN A 107 -0.64 -1.13 0.32
CA ASN A 107 -0.27 0.29 0.42
C ASN A 107 1.08 0.59 -0.25
N SER A 108 2.06 -0.31 -0.08
CA SER A 108 3.39 -0.13 -0.66
C SER A 108 3.36 -0.29 -2.18
N ILE A 109 2.62 -1.28 -2.68
CA ILE A 109 2.44 -1.48 -4.11
C ILE A 109 1.61 -0.35 -4.70
N HIS A 110 0.54 0.10 -4.04
CA HIS A 110 -0.26 1.24 -4.47
C HIS A 110 0.58 2.49 -4.62
N ALA A 111 1.34 2.87 -3.59
CA ALA A 111 2.22 4.03 -3.68
C ALA A 111 3.31 3.89 -4.76
N GLY A 112 3.77 2.67 -5.06
CA GLY A 112 4.72 2.41 -6.15
C GLY A 112 4.07 2.57 -7.52
N PHE A 113 2.96 1.89 -7.75
CA PHE A 113 2.23 1.90 -9.01
C PHE A 113 1.66 3.28 -9.31
N SER A 114 1.10 4.01 -8.33
CA SER A 114 0.62 5.38 -8.55
C SER A 114 1.74 6.33 -8.99
N LYS A 115 2.99 6.10 -8.59
CA LYS A 115 4.13 6.89 -9.07
C LYS A 115 4.51 6.57 -10.52
N ILE A 116 4.29 5.32 -10.95
CA ILE A 116 4.65 4.84 -12.28
C ILE A 116 3.55 5.16 -13.30
N PHE A 117 2.29 4.88 -12.96
CA PHE A 117 1.14 4.93 -13.87
C PHE A 117 0.26 6.18 -13.71
N GLY A 118 0.43 6.93 -12.61
CA GLY A 118 -0.43 8.05 -12.24
C GLY A 118 -1.50 7.61 -11.21
N PRO A 119 -1.78 8.44 -10.19
CA PRO A 119 -2.75 8.12 -9.15
C PRO A 119 -4.18 7.96 -9.69
N GLU A 120 -4.51 8.58 -10.82
CA GLU A 120 -5.83 8.48 -11.46
C GLU A 120 -6.07 7.11 -12.12
N LYS A 121 -5.01 6.37 -12.44
CA LYS A 121 -5.10 5.06 -13.10
C LYS A 121 -4.95 3.88 -12.16
N VAL A 122 -4.72 4.15 -10.88
CA VAL A 122 -4.46 3.13 -9.86
C VAL A 122 -5.46 3.29 -8.72
N GLY A 123 -6.13 2.19 -8.39
CA GLY A 123 -7.02 2.07 -7.25
C GLY A 123 -6.51 1.08 -6.23
N ILE A 124 -7.08 1.14 -5.03
CA ILE A 124 -6.84 0.20 -3.96
C ILE A 124 -8.17 -0.30 -3.41
N LEU A 125 -8.29 -1.63 -3.34
CA LEU A 125 -9.49 -2.30 -2.86
C LEU A 125 -9.11 -3.34 -1.79
N THR A 126 -9.39 -3.00 -0.55
CA THR A 126 -9.25 -3.88 0.63
C THR A 126 -10.56 -3.93 1.39
N GLY A 127 -10.65 -4.76 2.44
CA GLY A 127 -11.85 -4.78 3.29
C GLY A 127 -12.19 -3.43 3.93
N ASP A 128 -11.17 -2.60 4.21
CA ASP A 128 -11.34 -1.35 4.94
C ASP A 128 -11.13 -0.09 4.07
N ILE A 129 -10.45 -0.22 2.92
CA ILE A 129 -10.11 0.91 2.04
C ILE A 129 -10.68 0.63 0.65
N LYS A 130 -11.41 1.59 0.11
CA LYS A 130 -11.92 1.60 -1.26
C LYS A 130 -11.62 2.95 -1.88
N GLU A 131 -10.61 3.02 -2.74
CA GLU A 131 -10.22 4.25 -3.42
C GLU A 131 -10.02 3.97 -4.90
N ASN A 132 -10.57 4.84 -5.75
CA ASN A 132 -10.49 4.76 -7.22
C ASN A 132 -10.79 3.34 -7.75
N THR A 133 -11.92 2.75 -7.34
CA THR A 133 -12.27 1.35 -7.63
C THR A 133 -12.57 1.05 -9.10
N ASP A 134 -12.76 2.10 -9.90
CA ASP A 134 -12.99 2.00 -11.35
C ASP A 134 -11.71 2.15 -12.18
N ALA A 135 -10.56 2.32 -11.52
CA ALA A 135 -9.26 2.49 -12.14
C ALA A 135 -8.88 1.34 -13.09
N GLN A 136 -7.95 1.61 -14.00
CA GLN A 136 -7.40 0.57 -14.87
C GLN A 136 -6.59 -0.46 -14.10
N ILE A 137 -5.85 -0.06 -13.07
CA ILE A 137 -5.17 -0.99 -12.16
C ILE A 137 -5.86 -1.00 -10.80
N ILE A 138 -6.27 -2.17 -10.34
CA ILE A 138 -6.80 -2.37 -8.97
C ILE A 138 -5.81 -3.19 -8.15
N ILE A 139 -5.32 -2.62 -7.06
CA ILE A 139 -4.46 -3.31 -6.10
C ILE A 139 -5.31 -3.78 -4.94
N GLY A 140 -5.34 -5.09 -4.72
CA GLY A 140 -6.16 -5.70 -3.67
C GLY A 140 -5.47 -6.82 -2.93
N THR A 141 -6.12 -7.32 -1.88
CA THR A 141 -5.68 -8.58 -1.27
C THR A 141 -6.26 -9.77 -2.01
N THR A 142 -5.67 -10.96 -1.84
CA THR A 142 -6.19 -12.20 -2.43
C THR A 142 -7.61 -12.52 -1.96
N GLU A 143 -7.99 -12.16 -0.73
CA GLU A 143 -9.36 -12.35 -0.22
C GLU A 143 -10.38 -11.47 -0.95
N ILE A 144 -10.00 -10.23 -1.30
CA ILE A 144 -10.86 -9.34 -2.07
C ILE A 144 -11.01 -9.84 -3.49
N LEU A 145 -9.91 -10.26 -4.13
CA LEU A 145 -9.96 -10.87 -5.45
C LEU A 145 -10.90 -12.08 -5.46
N ARG A 146 -10.77 -12.96 -4.47
CA ARG A 146 -11.66 -14.12 -4.31
C ARG A 146 -13.13 -13.72 -4.21
N ASN A 147 -13.44 -12.65 -3.48
CA ASN A 147 -14.82 -12.18 -3.38
C ASN A 147 -15.35 -11.67 -4.74
N GLN A 148 -14.55 -10.92 -5.50
CA GLN A 148 -14.92 -10.50 -6.86
C GLN A 148 -15.18 -11.69 -7.79
N LEU A 149 -14.35 -12.73 -7.69
CA LEU A 149 -14.55 -13.97 -8.45
C LEU A 149 -15.84 -14.70 -8.05
N TYR A 150 -16.21 -14.73 -6.76
CA TYR A 150 -17.48 -15.31 -6.33
C TYR A 150 -18.69 -14.51 -6.81
N ASP A 151 -18.61 -13.18 -6.77
CA ASP A 151 -19.68 -12.32 -7.27
C ASP A 151 -19.89 -12.55 -8.77
N ALA A 152 -18.81 -12.57 -9.56
CA ALA A 152 -18.82 -12.88 -10.99
C ALA A 152 -19.43 -14.27 -11.29
N MET A 153 -19.04 -15.30 -10.52
CA MET A 153 -19.63 -16.64 -10.65
C MET A 153 -21.13 -16.67 -10.34
N TYR A 154 -21.59 -15.88 -9.38
CA TYR A 154 -22.99 -15.83 -8.97
C TYR A 154 -23.86 -15.07 -9.98
N THR A 155 -23.36 -13.96 -10.54
CA THR A 155 -24.06 -13.16 -11.55
C THR A 155 -23.99 -13.77 -12.96
N GLY A 156 -23.02 -14.67 -13.20
CA GLY A 156 -22.75 -15.23 -14.52
C GLY A 156 -22.02 -14.26 -15.45
N GLU A 157 -21.39 -13.23 -14.90
CA GLU A 157 -20.61 -12.22 -15.62
C GLU A 157 -19.11 -12.49 -15.47
N ASN A 158 -18.31 -12.06 -16.45
CA ASN A 158 -16.86 -12.09 -16.31
C ASN A 158 -16.38 -10.89 -15.48
N MET A 159 -15.31 -11.08 -14.69
CA MET A 159 -14.60 -9.94 -14.10
C MET A 159 -14.07 -9.02 -15.20
N ALA A 160 -14.24 -7.71 -15.03
CA ALA A 160 -13.71 -6.70 -15.94
C ALA A 160 -12.20 -6.51 -15.72
N CYS A 161 -11.42 -7.53 -16.08
CA CYS A 161 -9.98 -7.60 -15.86
C CYS A 161 -9.32 -8.47 -16.94
N ASP A 162 -8.26 -7.98 -17.56
CA ASP A 162 -7.53 -8.63 -18.65
C ASP A 162 -6.24 -9.30 -18.17
N LEU A 163 -5.71 -8.89 -17.00
CA LEU A 163 -4.52 -9.47 -16.37
C LEU A 163 -4.67 -9.47 -14.83
N ILE A 164 -4.33 -10.58 -14.17
CA ILE A 164 -4.36 -10.75 -12.70
C ILE A 164 -2.96 -11.08 -12.16
#